data_AF-R7T8L3-F1
#
_entry.id   AF-R7T8L3-F1
#
_cell.length_a   1.000
_cell.length_b   1.000
_cell.length_c   1.000
_cell.angle_alpha   90.00
_cell.angle_beta   90.00
_cell.angle_gamma   90.00
#
_symmetry.space_group_name_H-M   'P 1'
#
loop_
_entity.id
_entity.type
_entity.pdbx_description
1 polymer ?
#
loop_
_entity_poly.entity_id
_entity_poly.type
_entity_poly.pdbx_seq_one_letter_code
_entity_poly.pdbx_strand_id
1 'polypeptide(L)'
;MSFKNCKDIQMSGHTKSGVYTICCLASRSIQVIQRRVDGSQNFKRLWNEYKSGFGNVAVEFWLGDSMTPKHNGMKFSTIDNENNDGSCASVYKGAWWYHGCHSCNPNGIYLNGSHTNYGEGINWGAWKGHHYSLPFLEMKIRPHY
;
A
#
# COMPACT_ATOMS: atom_id res chain seq x y z
N MET A 1 23.13 -13.85 -15.43
CA MET A 1 22.73 -14.32 -14.08
C MET A 1 22.40 -13.10 -13.24
N SER A 2 21.30 -13.14 -12.48
CA SER A 2 20.77 -12.01 -11.70
C SER A 2 20.76 -12.40 -10.22
N PHE A 3 21.51 -11.71 -9.38
CA PHE A 3 21.54 -11.98 -7.94
C PHE A 3 20.46 -11.18 -7.22
N LYS A 4 19.76 -11.76 -6.23
CA LYS A 4 18.70 -11.07 -5.48
C LYS A 4 19.20 -10.48 -4.16
N ASN A 5 20.28 -11.02 -3.61
CA ASN A 5 20.89 -10.58 -2.36
C ASN A 5 22.34 -11.13 -2.25
N CYS A 6 23.05 -10.76 -1.18
CA CYS A 6 24.42 -11.21 -0.93
C CYS A 6 24.55 -12.73 -0.72
N LYS A 7 23.49 -13.41 -0.24
CA LYS A 7 23.47 -14.86 -0.07
C LYS A 7 23.50 -15.56 -1.43
N ASP A 8 22.75 -15.08 -2.40
CA ASP A 8 22.76 -15.60 -3.77
C ASP A 8 24.13 -15.40 -4.45
N ILE A 9 24.77 -14.26 -4.19
CA ILE A 9 26.13 -13.96 -4.67
C ILE A 9 27.12 -14.96 -4.08
N GLN A 10 27.07 -15.18 -2.76
CA GLN A 10 27.94 -16.14 -2.08
C GLN A 10 27.72 -17.58 -2.57
N MET A 11 26.46 -18.00 -2.73
CA MET A 11 26.09 -19.33 -3.25
C MET A 11 26.49 -19.52 -4.72
N SER A 12 26.67 -18.44 -5.49
CA SER A 12 27.16 -18.49 -6.88
C SER A 12 28.69 -18.54 -7.00
N GLY A 13 29.41 -18.68 -5.88
CA GLY A 13 30.86 -18.84 -5.86
C GLY A 13 31.66 -17.54 -5.70
N HIS A 14 31.00 -16.40 -5.49
CA HIS A 14 31.68 -15.14 -5.20
C HIS A 14 31.97 -15.02 -3.71
N THR A 15 33.22 -15.24 -3.31
CA THR A 15 33.65 -15.32 -1.90
C THR A 15 34.49 -14.13 -1.41
N LYS A 16 34.76 -13.15 -2.29
CA LYS A 16 35.51 -11.94 -1.93
C LYS A 16 34.56 -10.82 -1.53
N SER A 17 34.87 -10.08 -0.47
CA SER A 17 34.14 -8.87 -0.14
C SER A 17 34.39 -7.80 -1.21
N GLY A 18 33.33 -7.18 -1.72
CA GLY A 18 33.42 -6.22 -2.81
C GLY A 18 32.05 -5.65 -3.20
N VAL A 19 32.05 -4.73 -4.16
CA VAL A 19 30.83 -4.17 -4.73
C VAL A 19 30.30 -5.13 -5.79
N TYR A 20 29.07 -5.62 -5.62
CA TYR A 20 28.41 -6.54 -6.54
C TYR A 20 27.14 -5.93 -7.12
N THR A 21 26.91 -6.14 -8.42
CA THR A 21 25.66 -5.77 -9.07
C THR A 21 24.59 -6.79 -8.73
N ILE A 22 23.76 -6.46 -7.72
CA ILE A 22 22.50 -7.16 -7.45
C ILE A 22 21.50 -6.65 -8.49
N CYS A 23 21.27 -7.45 -9.51
CA CYS A 23 20.39 -7.07 -10.61
C CYS A 23 18.93 -7.22 -10.16
N CYS A 24 18.33 -6.09 -9.82
CA CYS A 24 16.91 -5.89 -9.90
C CYS A 24 16.57 -5.73 -11.39
N LEU A 25 15.63 -6.54 -11.88
CA LEU A 25 15.10 -6.54 -13.25
C LEU A 25 15.08 -5.13 -13.87
N ALA A 26 15.91 -4.93 -14.89
CA ALA A 26 16.20 -3.68 -15.57
C ALA A 26 15.05 -3.13 -16.44
N SER A 27 13.83 -2.94 -15.88
CA SER A 27 12.73 -2.25 -16.59
C SER A 27 11.65 -1.59 -15.72
N ARG A 28 11.81 -1.51 -14.40
CA ARG A 28 10.81 -0.84 -13.55
C ARG A 28 11.46 0.09 -12.55
N SER A 29 11.73 1.33 -12.96
CA SER A 29 11.98 2.47 -12.06
C SER A 29 10.74 2.84 -11.21
N ILE A 30 9.83 1.89 -11.00
CA ILE A 30 8.54 2.06 -10.35
C ILE A 30 8.52 1.08 -9.17
N GLN A 31 8.58 1.63 -7.96
CA GLN A 31 8.41 0.87 -6.73
C GLN A 31 6.92 0.78 -6.42
N VAL A 32 6.37 -0.44 -6.39
CA VAL A 32 5.01 -0.69 -5.90
C VAL A 32 5.04 -0.61 -4.38
N ILE A 33 4.16 0.20 -3.79
CA ILE A 33 4.07 0.42 -2.34
C ILE A 33 2.82 -0.20 -1.72
N GLN A 34 1.80 -0.48 -2.56
CA GLN A 34 0.55 -1.11 -2.16
C GLN A 34 -0.01 -1.90 -3.35
N ARG A 35 -0.60 -3.07 -3.09
CA ARG A 35 -1.28 -3.89 -4.11
C ARG A 35 -2.50 -4.61 -3.53
N ARG A 36 -3.63 -4.56 -4.25
CA ARG A 36 -4.88 -5.32 -4.01
C ARG A 36 -5.24 -6.10 -5.28
N VAL A 37 -5.60 -7.38 -5.13
CA VAL A 37 -5.85 -8.32 -6.23
C VAL A 37 -7.11 -9.14 -6.00
N ASP A 38 -7.22 -9.81 -4.87
CA ASP A 38 -8.20 -10.89 -4.66
C ASP A 38 -8.86 -10.86 -3.26
N GLY A 39 -8.47 -9.94 -2.38
CA GLY A 39 -8.97 -9.87 -1.01
C GLY A 39 -8.42 -10.96 -0.09
N SER A 40 -7.38 -11.69 -0.51
CA SER A 40 -6.69 -12.71 0.31
C SER A 40 -6.09 -12.13 1.58
N GLN A 41 -5.81 -10.82 1.61
CA GLN A 41 -5.18 -10.17 2.72
C GLN A 41 -6.12 -9.20 3.46
N ASN A 42 -6.18 -9.33 4.78
CA ASN A 42 -6.91 -8.40 5.62
C ASN A 42 -6.17 -7.05 5.73
N PHE A 43 -6.77 -5.96 5.26
CA PHE A 43 -6.27 -4.58 5.37
C PHE A 43 -6.86 -3.81 6.56
N LYS A 44 -7.79 -4.40 7.31
CA LYS A 44 -8.28 -3.86 8.60
C LYS A 44 -7.30 -4.24 9.71
N ARG A 45 -6.23 -3.45 9.81
CA ARG A 45 -5.03 -3.71 10.61
C ARG A 45 -4.76 -2.54 11.56
N LEU A 46 -4.01 -2.79 12.63
CA LEU A 46 -3.63 -1.76 13.60
C LEU A 46 -2.52 -0.85 13.05
N TRP A 47 -2.34 0.33 13.65
CA TRP A 47 -1.30 1.28 13.26
C TRP A 47 0.11 0.67 13.20
N ASN A 48 0.45 -0.15 14.20
CA ASN A 48 1.78 -0.78 14.26
C ASN A 48 2.05 -1.67 13.03
N GLU A 49 1.03 -2.32 12.49
CA GLU A 49 1.13 -3.14 11.27
C GLU A 49 1.24 -2.26 10.03
N TYR A 50 0.47 -1.17 9.94
CA TYR A 50 0.59 -0.20 8.84
C TYR A 50 1.94 0.52 8.83
N LYS A 51 2.54 0.72 10.01
CA LYS A 51 3.89 1.28 10.15
C LYS A 51 4.96 0.31 9.66
N SER A 52 4.85 -0.97 10.02
CA SER A 52 5.83 -1.99 9.61
C SER A 52 5.64 -2.52 8.19
N GLY A 53 4.44 -2.36 7.63
CA GLY A 53 4.02 -3.09 6.43
C GLY A 53 3.48 -4.46 6.75
N PHE A 54 2.67 -5.00 5.85
CA PHE A 54 2.03 -6.32 5.99
C PHE A 54 1.63 -6.90 4.62
N GLY A 55 1.38 -8.21 4.58
CA GLY A 55 0.92 -8.93 3.40
C GLY A 55 2.04 -9.61 2.61
N ASN A 56 1.66 -10.21 1.48
CA ASN A 56 2.56 -10.94 0.60
C ASN A 56 2.87 -10.09 -0.63
N VAL A 57 4.14 -9.70 -0.80
CA VAL A 57 4.61 -8.88 -1.93
C VAL A 57 4.29 -9.47 -3.32
N ALA A 58 4.08 -10.79 -3.41
CA ALA A 58 3.69 -11.44 -4.65
C ALA A 58 2.20 -11.25 -5.01
N VAL A 59 1.33 -11.01 -4.02
CA VAL A 59 -0.14 -11.00 -4.16
C VAL A 59 -0.71 -9.68 -3.65
N GLU A 60 -1.04 -9.55 -2.36
CA GLU A 60 -1.56 -8.33 -1.73
C GLU A 60 -0.68 -7.89 -0.56
N PHE A 61 -0.28 -6.62 -0.54
CA PHE A 61 0.59 -6.06 0.50
C PHE A 61 0.49 -4.55 0.65
N TRP A 62 0.99 -4.07 1.79
CA TRP A 62 1.34 -2.70 2.10
C TRP A 62 2.81 -2.68 2.56
N LEU A 63 3.68 -1.87 1.95
CA LEU A 63 5.11 -1.85 2.31
C LEU A 63 5.44 -1.26 3.68
N GLY A 64 4.49 -0.57 4.30
CA GLY A 64 4.73 0.13 5.56
C GLY A 64 4.85 1.64 5.39
N ASP A 65 4.57 2.36 6.47
CA ASP A 65 4.74 3.81 6.52
C ASP A 65 6.20 4.16 6.79
N SER A 66 6.97 4.34 5.73
CA SER A 66 8.35 4.88 5.76
C SER A 66 8.44 6.30 5.20
N MET A 67 7.33 7.03 5.24
CA MET A 67 7.12 8.28 4.53
C MET A 67 7.32 9.48 5.48
N THR A 68 8.52 9.60 6.07
CA THR A 68 8.95 10.75 6.90
C THR A 68 10.28 11.32 6.41
N PRO A 69 10.51 12.65 6.42
CA PRO A 69 9.75 13.69 7.14
C PRO A 69 8.80 14.53 6.26
N LYS A 70 8.61 14.19 4.98
CA LYS A 70 7.99 15.07 3.96
C LYS A 70 6.48 14.89 3.69
N HIS A 71 5.75 14.01 4.38
CA HIS A 71 4.28 13.86 4.23
C HIS A 71 3.50 14.90 5.05
N ASN A 72 4.06 16.10 5.09
CA ASN A 72 3.96 17.05 6.18
C ASN A 72 2.59 17.76 6.22
N GLY A 73 1.88 17.61 7.34
CA GLY A 73 0.67 18.36 7.69
C GLY A 73 -0.57 17.51 7.92
N MET A 74 -0.68 16.34 7.29
CA MET A 74 -1.85 15.45 7.43
C MET A 74 -1.49 14.19 8.20
N LYS A 75 -2.32 13.82 9.17
CA LYS A 75 -2.09 12.63 9.99
C LYS A 75 -2.84 11.44 9.39
N PHE A 76 -2.12 10.34 9.18
CA PHE A 76 -2.72 9.08 8.74
C PHE A 76 -3.66 8.56 9.84
N SER A 77 -4.91 8.26 9.48
CA SER A 77 -5.93 7.83 10.43
C SER A 77 -6.25 6.36 10.25
N THR A 78 -6.32 5.65 11.37
CA THR A 78 -6.74 4.24 11.47
C THR A 78 -7.97 4.16 12.40
N ILE A 79 -8.61 2.99 12.46
CA ILE A 79 -9.83 2.77 13.26
C ILE A 79 -9.63 3.08 14.77
N ASP A 80 -8.40 2.95 15.25
CA ASP A 80 -7.99 3.13 16.64
C ASP A 80 -7.23 4.45 16.89
N ASN A 81 -6.92 5.20 15.83
CA ASN A 81 -6.19 6.46 15.89
C ASN A 81 -6.79 7.47 14.90
N GLU A 82 -7.94 8.01 15.29
CA GLU A 82 -8.71 8.98 14.50
C GLU A 82 -8.16 10.39 14.72
N ASN A 83 -7.56 10.99 13.69
CA ASN A 83 -6.95 12.31 13.81
C ASN A 83 -7.93 13.41 13.42
N ASN A 84 -8.47 14.15 14.40
CA ASN A 84 -9.19 15.45 14.35
C ASN A 84 -10.28 15.69 13.27
N ASP A 85 -10.53 14.78 12.33
CA ASP A 85 -11.47 14.91 11.20
C ASP A 85 -12.71 14.01 11.34
N GLY A 86 -12.94 13.48 12.55
CA GLY A 86 -14.05 12.59 12.88
C GLY A 86 -13.76 11.11 12.56
N SER A 87 -14.81 10.30 12.66
CA SER A 87 -14.73 8.83 12.68
C SER A 87 -14.59 8.17 11.30
N CYS A 88 -13.85 8.80 10.39
CA CYS A 88 -13.78 8.41 8.98
C CYS A 88 -13.21 7.01 8.77
N ALA A 89 -12.19 6.62 9.53
CA ALA A 89 -11.58 5.29 9.43
C ALA A 89 -12.56 4.19 9.86
N SER A 90 -13.33 4.42 10.92
CA SER A 90 -14.33 3.47 11.42
C SER A 90 -15.61 3.46 10.57
N VAL A 91 -16.02 4.60 10.02
CA VAL A 91 -17.18 4.72 9.11
C VAL A 91 -16.89 4.06 7.77
N TYR A 92 -15.78 4.40 7.11
CA TYR A 92 -15.44 3.94 5.76
C TYR A 92 -14.52 2.72 5.72
N LYS A 93 -14.36 2.05 6.87
CA LYS A 93 -13.78 0.71 6.99
C LYS A 93 -12.37 0.59 6.38
N GLY A 94 -11.53 1.60 6.59
CA GLY A 94 -10.20 1.69 5.99
C GLY A 94 -9.20 2.49 6.83
N ALA A 95 -8.03 2.71 6.25
CA ALA A 95 -6.97 3.53 6.84
C ALA A 95 -6.35 4.43 5.77
N TRP A 96 -6.38 5.74 5.98
CA TRP A 96 -5.96 6.70 4.97
C TRP A 96 -5.62 8.06 5.57
N TRP A 97 -5.04 8.93 4.74
CA TRP A 97 -4.95 10.36 5.03
C TRP A 97 -6.32 11.01 4.78
N TYR A 98 -7.25 10.83 5.73
CA TYR A 98 -8.63 11.33 5.63
C TYR A 98 -8.72 12.87 5.82
N HIS A 99 -9.61 13.51 5.06
CA HIS A 99 -9.99 14.94 5.16
C HIS A 99 -11.39 15.14 4.55
N GLY A 100 -12.37 15.60 5.34
CA GLY A 100 -13.79 15.47 4.97
C GLY A 100 -14.15 14.01 4.72
N CYS A 101 -13.55 13.13 5.52
CA CYS A 101 -13.40 11.70 5.24
C CYS A 101 -12.65 11.40 3.95
N HIS A 102 -13.28 11.18 2.79
CA HIS A 102 -12.49 10.82 1.60
C HIS A 102 -13.15 11.06 0.25
N SER A 103 -12.31 11.37 -0.74
CA SER A 103 -12.60 11.26 -2.18
C SER A 103 -12.12 9.92 -2.77
N CYS A 104 -11.15 9.26 -2.14
CA CYS A 104 -10.69 7.92 -2.47
C CYS A 104 -10.39 7.10 -1.20
N ASN A 105 -10.67 5.81 -1.23
CA ASN A 105 -10.46 4.89 -0.11
C ASN A 105 -9.72 3.63 -0.58
N PRO A 106 -8.45 3.73 -1.00
CA PRO A 106 -7.72 2.61 -1.58
C PRO A 106 -7.46 1.46 -0.57
N ASN A 107 -7.58 1.74 0.72
CA ASN A 107 -7.44 0.79 1.82
C ASN A 107 -8.79 0.39 2.44
N GLY A 108 -9.91 0.65 1.77
CA GLY A 108 -11.23 0.17 2.17
C GLY A 108 -11.44 -1.34 1.96
N ILE A 109 -12.66 -1.80 2.24
CA ILE A 109 -13.07 -3.19 2.09
C ILE A 109 -12.99 -3.61 0.62
N TYR A 110 -12.47 -4.80 0.36
CA TYR A 110 -12.49 -5.38 -0.98
C TYR A 110 -13.90 -5.96 -1.27
N LEU A 111 -14.72 -5.23 -2.02
CA LEU A 111 -16.09 -5.65 -2.37
C LEU A 111 -16.23 -6.11 -3.84
N ASN A 112 -15.14 -6.00 -4.63
CA ASN A 112 -15.03 -6.50 -6.01
C ASN A 112 -16.22 -6.16 -6.92
N GLY A 113 -16.51 -4.87 -7.08
CA GLY A 113 -17.60 -4.38 -7.91
C GLY A 113 -18.63 -3.54 -7.15
N SER A 114 -19.85 -3.52 -7.67
CA SER A 114 -20.93 -2.67 -7.14
C SER A 114 -21.37 -3.12 -5.75
N HIS A 115 -21.64 -2.15 -4.87
CA HIS A 115 -22.08 -2.39 -3.50
C HIS A 115 -23.01 -1.29 -3.00
N THR A 116 -23.77 -1.58 -1.95
CA THR A 116 -24.84 -0.69 -1.45
C THR A 116 -24.34 0.39 -0.51
N ASN A 117 -23.30 0.11 0.28
CA ASN A 117 -22.83 1.01 1.33
C ASN A 117 -21.94 2.11 0.74
N TYR A 118 -22.20 3.37 1.09
CA TYR A 118 -21.44 4.48 0.53
C TYR A 118 -19.99 4.48 1.06
N GLY A 119 -19.00 4.37 0.18
CA GLY A 119 -17.60 4.69 0.49
C GLY A 119 -16.80 3.63 1.26
N GLU A 120 -17.41 2.51 1.65
CA GLU A 120 -16.74 1.46 2.45
C GLU A 120 -15.75 0.60 1.64
N GLY A 121 -15.84 0.64 0.31
CA GLY A 121 -15.07 -0.21 -0.59
C GLY A 121 -13.71 0.37 -1.00
N ILE A 122 -13.01 -0.31 -1.91
CA ILE A 122 -11.85 0.27 -2.61
C ILE A 122 -12.36 1.30 -3.62
N ASN A 123 -12.67 2.50 -3.14
CA ASN A 123 -13.36 3.50 -3.92
C ASN A 123 -12.40 4.53 -4.53
N TRP A 124 -12.71 4.95 -5.76
CA TRP A 124 -12.08 6.08 -6.41
C TRP A 124 -13.19 6.98 -6.99
N GLY A 125 -13.60 7.99 -6.21
CA GLY A 125 -14.84 8.74 -6.45
C GLY A 125 -14.90 9.37 -7.84
N ALA A 126 -13.80 9.93 -8.32
CA ALA A 126 -13.71 10.56 -9.64
C ALA A 126 -13.91 9.59 -10.83
N TRP A 127 -13.78 8.27 -10.62
CA TRP A 127 -13.88 7.29 -11.71
C TRP A 127 -15.15 6.45 -11.64
N LYS A 128 -15.38 5.77 -10.50
CA LYS A 128 -16.50 4.82 -10.35
C LYS A 128 -17.43 5.19 -9.20
N GLY A 129 -17.28 6.39 -8.64
CA GLY A 129 -18.06 6.84 -7.49
C GLY A 129 -17.75 6.04 -6.21
N HIS A 130 -18.68 6.12 -5.26
CA HIS A 130 -18.51 5.56 -3.92
C HIS A 130 -19.24 4.23 -3.70
N HIS A 131 -20.02 3.76 -4.69
CA HIS A 131 -20.77 2.49 -4.67
C HIS A 131 -20.15 1.38 -5.52
N TYR A 132 -18.88 1.54 -5.89
CA TYR A 132 -18.15 0.56 -6.67
C TYR A 132 -16.73 0.39 -6.10
N SER A 133 -16.41 -0.82 -5.69
CA SER A 133 -15.09 -1.22 -5.20
C SER A 133 -14.27 -1.72 -6.37
N LEU A 134 -13.10 -1.11 -6.59
CA LEU A 134 -12.20 -1.52 -7.66
C LEU A 134 -11.73 -2.97 -7.45
N PRO A 135 -11.73 -3.81 -8.50
CA PRO A 135 -11.25 -5.20 -8.43
C PRO A 135 -9.72 -5.28 -8.31
N PHE A 136 -9.02 -4.19 -8.64
CA PHE A 136 -7.57 -4.08 -8.60
C PHE A 136 -7.18 -2.63 -8.30
N LEU A 137 -6.19 -2.43 -7.42
CA LEU A 137 -5.57 -1.14 -7.16
C LEU A 137 -4.09 -1.34 -6.84
N GLU A 138 -3.25 -0.48 -7.40
CA GLU A 138 -1.80 -0.52 -7.19
C GLU A 138 -1.26 0.91 -7.08
N MET A 139 -0.58 1.22 -5.98
CA MET A 139 0.11 2.49 -5.79
C MET A 139 1.60 2.34 -6.02
N LYS A 140 2.18 3.32 -6.71
CA LYS A 140 3.53 3.25 -7.28
C LYS A 140 4.24 4.59 -7.12
N ILE A 141 5.53 4.54 -6.75
CA ILE A 141 6.40 5.72 -6.69
C ILE A 141 7.55 5.57 -7.69
N ARG A 142 7.97 6.69 -8.28
CA ARG A 142 9.11 6.79 -9.22
C ARG A 142 9.91 8.04 -8.90
N PRO A 143 11.25 7.99 -8.86
CA PRO A 143 12.07 9.20 -8.77
C PRO A 143 11.79 10.16 -9.93
N HIS A 144 11.56 11.43 -9.63
CA HIS A 144 11.53 12.49 -10.64
C HIS A 144 12.96 13.05 -10.74
N TYR A 145 13.61 12.88 -11.89
CA TYR A 145 14.90 13.50 -12.20
C TYR A 145 14.67 14.82 -12.91
#